data_AF-A0A1F5DKM4-F1
#
_entry.id   AF-A0A1F5DKM4-F1
#
_cell.length_a   1.000
_cell.length_b   1.000
_cell.length_c   1.000
_cell.angle_alpha   90.00
_cell.angle_beta   90.00
_cell.angle_gamma   90.00
#
_symmetry.space_group_name_H-M   'P 1'
#
loop_
_entity.id
_entity.type
_entity.pdbx_description
1 polymer ?
#
loop_
_entity_poly.entity_id
_entity_poly.type
_entity_poly.pdbx_seq_one_letter_code
_entity_poly.pdbx_strand_id
1 'polypeptide(L)'
;MADVVWNEEKNKLLKKTRKIGFEKIERAIAKKQILDIFPHPNKKRYINQKIMLVNIKNYIYAVPFIEKDYQLFLKTIYASRKYTRKYLKRRNK
;
A
#
# COMPACT_ATOMS: atom_id res chain seq x y z
N MET A 1 5.54 17.30 -3.82
CA MET A 1 5.01 16.10 -3.12
C MET A 1 4.00 15.47 -4.06
N ALA A 2 3.96 14.14 -4.17
CA ALA A 2 2.93 13.49 -5.00
C ALA A 2 1.61 13.44 -4.22
N ASP A 3 0.52 13.87 -4.84
CA ASP A 3 -0.80 13.85 -4.20
C ASP A 3 -1.31 12.41 -4.12
N VAL A 4 -1.79 12.02 -2.94
CA VAL A 4 -2.35 10.68 -2.73
C VAL A 4 -3.86 10.77 -2.93
N VAL A 5 -4.37 10.01 -3.90
CA VAL A 5 -5.79 10.04 -4.27
C VAL A 5 -6.41 8.67 -4.12
N TRP A 6 -7.64 8.61 -3.64
CA TRP A 6 -8.41 7.37 -3.52
C TRP A 6 -9.91 7.64 -3.71
N ASN A 7 -10.67 6.57 -3.96
CA ASN A 7 -12.12 6.63 -3.96
C ASN A 7 -12.66 6.51 -2.51
N GLU A 8 -13.50 7.46 -2.11
CA GLU A 8 -14.04 7.53 -0.74
C GLU A 8 -14.97 6.37 -0.37
N GLU A 9 -15.83 5.91 -1.29
CA GLU A 9 -16.69 4.75 -1.04
C GLU A 9 -15.85 3.49 -0.76
N LYS A 10 -14.76 3.34 -1.52
CA LYS A 10 -13.80 2.26 -1.32
C LYS A 10 -13.05 2.39 0.00
N ASN A 11 -12.69 3.60 0.40
CA ASN A 11 -12.09 3.88 1.70
C ASN A 11 -13.03 3.44 2.84
N LYS A 12 -14.31 3.83 2.77
CA LYS A 12 -15.34 3.42 3.75
C LYS A 12 -15.50 1.90 3.81
N LEU A 13 -15.53 1.23 2.66
CA LEU A 13 -15.63 -0.23 2.59
C LEU A 13 -14.41 -0.92 3.24
N LEU A 14 -13.19 -0.45 2.98
CA LEU A 14 -11.97 -1.00 3.58
C LEU A 14 -11.94 -0.78 5.10
N LYS A 15 -12.38 0.39 5.57
CA LYS A 15 -12.53 0.67 7.01
C LYS A 15 -13.52 -0.30 7.66
N LYS A 16 -14.68 -0.54 7.03
CA LYS A 16 -15.71 -1.46 7.55
C LYS A 16 -15.25 -2.92 7.55
N THR A 17 -14.63 -3.38 6.45
CA THR A 17 -14.30 -4.81 6.25
C THR A 17 -12.94 -5.22 6.81
N ARG A 18 -11.94 -4.34 6.76
CA ARG A 18 -10.53 -4.64 7.09
C ARG A 18 -9.98 -3.77 8.22
N LYS A 19 -10.80 -2.90 8.82
CA LYS A 19 -10.41 -1.97 9.90
C LYS A 19 -9.19 -1.11 9.53
N ILE A 20 -9.00 -0.83 8.24
CA ILE A 20 -7.92 0.01 7.71
C ILE A 20 -8.44 0.87 6.55
N GLY A 21 -8.00 2.12 6.49
CA GLY A 21 -8.35 3.07 5.42
C GLY A 21 -7.13 3.68 4.77
N PHE A 22 -7.35 4.39 3.66
CA PHE A 22 -6.31 5.02 2.87
C PHE A 22 -5.61 6.18 3.60
N GLU A 23 -6.30 6.91 4.48
CA GLU A 23 -5.72 7.95 5.36
C GLU A 23 -4.55 7.43 6.22
N LYS A 24 -4.57 6.14 6.57
CA LYS A 24 -3.49 5.52 7.34
C LYS A 24 -2.27 5.26 6.45
N ILE A 25 -2.51 4.92 5.19
CA ILE A 25 -1.48 4.72 4.18
C ILE A 25 -0.87 6.06 3.81
N GLU A 26 -1.68 7.08 3.53
CA GLU A 26 -1.22 8.44 3.23
C GLU A 26 -0.31 8.98 4.33
N ARG A 27 -0.73 8.89 5.60
CA ARG A 27 0.12 9.28 6.74
C ARG A 27 1.42 8.50 6.81
N ALA A 28 1.41 7.22 6.44
CA ALA A 28 2.61 6.40 6.41
C ALA A 28 3.56 6.80 5.25
N ILE A 29 3.01 7.14 4.08
CA ILE A 29 3.76 7.70 2.94
C ILE A 29 4.42 9.02 3.36
N ALA A 30 3.65 9.93 3.97
CA ALA A 30 4.16 11.22 4.45
C ALA A 30 5.29 11.05 5.48
N LYS A 31 5.20 10.03 6.34
CA LYS A 31 6.23 9.66 7.32
C LYS A 31 7.37 8.80 6.74
N LYS A 32 7.42 8.58 5.42
CA LYS A 32 8.40 7.72 4.74
C LYS A 32 8.48 6.30 5.31
N GLN A 33 7.36 5.75 5.79
CA GLN A 33 7.25 4.39 6.36
C GLN A 33 7.00 3.31 5.29
N ILE A 34 7.47 3.55 4.08
CA ILE A 34 7.40 2.63 2.95
C ILE A 34 8.62 1.71 3.03
N LEU A 35 8.38 0.41 3.00
CA LEU A 35 9.45 -0.59 3.04
C LEU A 35 10.00 -0.92 1.65
N ASP A 36 9.12 -0.99 0.65
CA ASP A 36 9.49 -1.40 -0.70
C ASP A 36 8.39 -1.00 -1.69
N ILE A 37 8.76 -0.78 -2.95
CA ILE A 37 7.85 -0.54 -4.06
C ILE A 37 8.33 -1.37 -5.24
N PHE A 38 7.47 -2.23 -5.79
CA PHE A 38 7.81 -3.06 -6.93
C PHE A 38 6.65 -3.15 -7.93
N PRO A 39 6.93 -3.37 -9.23
CA PRO A 39 5.89 -3.53 -10.24
C PRO A 39 5.05 -4.79 -9.97
N HIS A 40 3.78 -4.77 -10.35
CA HIS A 40 2.93 -5.96 -10.25
C HIS A 40 3.56 -7.12 -11.07
N PRO A 41 3.70 -8.34 -10.51
CA PRO A 41 4.39 -9.45 -11.20
C PRO A 41 3.69 -9.85 -12.50
N ASN A 42 2.36 -9.80 -12.52
CA ASN A 42 1.57 -9.94 -13.75
C ASN A 42 1.40 -8.56 -14.43
N LYS A 43 2.43 -8.11 -15.14
CA LYS A 43 2.42 -6.83 -15.87
C LYS A 43 1.41 -6.81 -17.02
N LYS A 44 1.16 -7.96 -17.67
CA LYS A 44 0.21 -8.06 -18.79
C LYS A 44 -1.23 -7.74 -18.37
N ARG A 45 -1.65 -8.21 -17.18
CA ARG A 45 -3.01 -7.95 -16.65
C ARG A 45 -3.11 -6.63 -15.88
N TYR A 46 -1.99 -6.16 -15.31
CA TYR A 46 -1.94 -4.97 -14.47
C TYR A 46 -0.87 -3.99 -14.95
N ILE A 47 -1.04 -3.53 -16.20
CA ILE A 47 -0.21 -2.49 -16.81
C ILE A 47 -0.23 -1.24 -15.91
N ASN A 48 0.94 -0.67 -15.69
CA ASN A 48 1.19 0.54 -14.89
C ASN A 48 0.77 0.46 -13.41
N GLN A 49 0.52 -0.74 -12.89
CA GLN A 49 0.27 -0.94 -11.47
C GLN A 49 1.54 -1.35 -10.72
N LYS A 50 1.81 -0.64 -9.63
CA LYS A 50 2.87 -0.97 -8.68
C LYS A 50 2.25 -1.40 -7.36
N ILE A 51 3.01 -2.10 -6.54
CA ILE A 51 2.63 -2.49 -5.19
C ILE A 51 3.61 -1.83 -4.24
N MET A 52 3.06 -1.09 -3.29
CA MET A 52 3.79 -0.48 -2.18
C MET A 52 3.61 -1.32 -0.92
N LEU A 53 4.70 -1.58 -0.20
CA LEU A 53 4.68 -2.25 1.09
C LEU A 53 4.82 -1.22 2.20
N VAL A 54 3.86 -1.20 3.11
CA VAL A 54 3.83 -0.25 4.23
C VAL A 54 3.80 -1.02 5.54
N ASN A 55 4.69 -0.64 6.48
CA ASN A 55 4.69 -1.22 7.83
C ASN A 55 3.76 -0.43 8.74
N ILE A 56 2.76 -1.09 9.31
CA ILE A 56 1.82 -0.49 10.24
C ILE A 56 1.68 -1.42 11.44
N LYS A 57 2.08 -0.96 12.63
CA LYS A 57 2.00 -1.72 13.89
C LYS A 57 2.57 -3.14 13.77
N ASN A 58 3.78 -3.28 13.22
CA ASN A 58 4.47 -4.56 13.01
C ASN A 58 3.69 -5.54 12.10
N TYR A 59 2.92 -5.01 11.16
CA TYR A 59 2.33 -5.80 10.10
C TYR A 59 2.48 -5.08 8.77
N ILE A 60 2.76 -5.84 7.72
CA ILE A 60 2.99 -5.28 6.38
C ILE A 60 1.72 -5.35 5.57
N TYR A 61 1.32 -4.20 5.08
CA TYR A 61 0.20 -4.02 4.17
C TYR A 61 0.74 -3.78 2.78
N ALA A 62 0.22 -4.54 1.83
CA ALA A 62 0.44 -4.30 0.42
C ALA A 62 -0.65 -3.38 -0.11
N VAL A 63 -0.22 -2.34 -0.80
CA VAL A 63 -1.07 -1.28 -1.34
C VAL A 63 -0.79 -1.17 -2.83
N PRO A 64 -1.61 -1.80 -3.68
CA PRO A 64 -1.56 -1.59 -5.12
C PRO A 64 -1.97 -0.15 -5.47
N PHE A 65 -1.18 0.49 -6.31
CA PHE A 65 -1.39 1.86 -6.75
C PHE A 65 -1.00 2.06 -8.21
N ILE A 66 -1.51 3.13 -8.81
CA ILE A 66 -1.09 3.63 -10.12
C ILE A 66 -0.51 5.02 -9.92
N GLU A 67 0.58 5.31 -10.61
CA GLU A 67 1.23 6.62 -10.64
C GLU A 67 0.87 7.28 -11.97
N LYS A 68 0.26 8.46 -11.93
CA LYS A 68 -0.14 9.22 -13.12
C LYS A 68 -0.03 10.71 -12.79
N ASP A 69 0.61 11.50 -13.67
CA ASP A 69 0.65 12.97 -13.61
C ASP A 69 0.95 13.53 -12.20
N TYR A 70 1.96 12.97 -11.53
CA TYR A 70 2.37 13.32 -10.15
C TYR A 70 1.38 12.94 -9.03
N GLN A 71 0.38 12.12 -9.34
CA GLN A 71 -0.59 11.59 -8.38
C GLN A 71 -0.42 10.08 -8.17
N LEU A 72 -0.61 9.65 -6.92
CA LEU A 72 -0.63 8.25 -6.50
C LEU A 72 -2.07 7.80 -6.25
N PHE A 73 -2.65 7.08 -7.20
CA PHE A 73 -4.01 6.54 -7.06
C PHE A 73 -4.00 5.18 -6.36
N LEU A 74 -4.49 5.13 -5.12
CA LEU A 74 -4.52 3.91 -4.31
C LEU A 74 -5.73 3.04 -4.68
N LYS A 75 -5.48 1.81 -5.12
CA LYS A 75 -6.55 0.90 -5.54
C LYS A 75 -7.11 0.06 -4.41
N THR A 76 -6.29 -0.45 -3.49
CA THR A 76 -6.74 -1.33 -2.41
C THR A 76 -5.69 -1.43 -1.31
N ILE A 77 -6.07 -2.02 -0.18
CA ILE A 77 -5.18 -2.32 0.93
C ILE A 77 -5.46 -3.74 1.39
N TYR A 78 -4.41 -4.55 1.51
CA TYR A 78 -4.52 -5.88 2.11
C TYR A 78 -3.30 -6.20 2.97
N ALA A 79 -3.57 -6.86 4.09
CA ALA A 79 -2.55 -7.39 4.97
C ALA A 79 -1.85 -8.56 4.26
N SER A 80 -0.50 -8.56 4.22
CA SER A 80 0.26 -9.64 3.59
C SER A 80 1.15 -10.36 4.60
N ARG A 81 0.70 -11.53 5.08
CA ARG A 81 1.51 -12.41 5.95
C ARG A 81 2.85 -12.77 5.30
N LYS A 82 2.86 -12.98 3.98
CA LYS A 82 4.07 -13.26 3.19
C LYS A 82 5.10 -12.14 3.34
N TYR A 83 4.68 -10.89 3.15
CA TYR A 83 5.60 -9.75 3.26
C TYR A 83 5.95 -9.45 4.72
N THR A 84 5.00 -9.53 5.65
CA THR A 84 5.25 -9.44 7.10
C THR A 84 6.39 -10.37 7.51
N ARG A 85 6.33 -11.65 7.12
CA ARG A 85 7.42 -12.61 7.40
C ARG A 85 8.73 -12.22 6.71
N LYS A 86 8.69 -11.81 5.44
CA LYS A 86 9.88 -11.50 4.65
C LYS A 86 10.65 -10.29 5.19
N TYR A 87 9.97 -9.20 5.55
CA TYR A 87 10.63 -7.95 5.90
C TYR A 87 10.74 -7.72 7.42
N LEU A 88 9.80 -8.21 8.24
CA LEU A 88 9.93 -8.03 9.70
C LEU A 88 10.85 -9.06 10.35
N LYS A 89 10.94 -10.30 9.85
CA LYS A 89 11.95 -11.25 10.37
C LYS A 89 13.38 -10.82 10.02
N ARG A 90 13.58 -10.13 8.89
CA ARG A 90 14.89 -9.59 8.50
C ARG A 90 15.32 -8.39 9.34
N ARG A 91 14.39 -7.68 10.01
CA ARG A 91 14.71 -6.50 10.82
C ARG A 91 15.20 -6.84 12.23
N ASN A 92 15.01 -8.09 12.69
CA ASN A 92 15.43 -8.57 14.01
C ASN A 92 16.74 -9.39 13.95
N LYS A 93 17.56 -9.17 12.93
CA LYS A 93 18.87 -9.82 12.77
C LYS A 93 19.90 -8.76 12.47
#